data_AF-A0A6J6J354-F1
#
_entry.id   AF-A0A6J6J354-F1
#
_cell.length_a   1.000
_cell.length_b   1.000
_cell.length_c   1.000
_cell.angle_alpha   90.00
_cell.angle_beta   90.00
_cell.angle_gamma   90.00
#
_symmetry.space_group_name_H-M   'P 1'
#
loop_
_entity.id
_entity.type
_entity.pdbx_description
1 polymer ?
#
loop_
_entity_poly.entity_id
_entity_poly.type
_entity_poly.pdbx_seq_one_letter_code
_entity_poly.pdbx_strand_id
1 'polypeptide(L)' 'MGIVENLCAEAGVPVSRIGVAGGDRFSIKGLVDLPLSDVIDAWTNHIPAALGAGTAQD' A
#
# COMPACT_ATOMS: atom_id res chain seq x y z
N MET A 1 -14.86 -12.57 16.65
CA MET A 1 -15.14 -12.27 15.23
C MET A 1 -15.71 -10.86 15.19
N GLY A 2 -15.19 -9.96 14.36
CA GLY A 2 -15.71 -8.58 14.27
C GLY A 2 -17.01 -8.52 13.47
N ILE A 3 -17.69 -7.37 13.46
CA ILE A 3 -18.98 -7.19 12.78
C ILE A 3 -18.86 -7.52 11.28
N VAL A 4 -17.76 -7.12 10.65
CA VAL A 4 -17.50 -7.39 9.22
C VAL A 4 -17.33 -8.88 8.97
N GLU A 5 -16.51 -9.56 9.76
CA GLU A 5 -16.27 -11.00 9.55
C GLU A 5 -17.53 -11.85 9.79
N ASN A 6 -18.42 -11.43 10.71
CA ASN A 6 -19.72 -12.08 10.90
C ASN A 6 -20.62 -11.93 9.66
N LEU A 7 -20.75 -10.71 9.14
CA LEU A 7 -21.58 -10.45 7.95
C LEU A 7 -21.07 -11.22 6.72
N CYS A 8 -19.75 -11.31 6.55
CA CYS A 8 -19.15 -12.13 5.48
C CYS A 8 -19.49 -13.61 5.64
N ALA A 9 -19.44 -14.15 6.86
CA ALA A 9 -19.78 -15.54 7.13
C ALA A 9 -21.26 -15.84 6.86
N GLU A 10 -22.18 -14.96 7.29
CA GLU A 10 -23.62 -15.07 7.02
C GLU A 10 -23.92 -15.03 5.51
N ALA A 11 -23.17 -14.22 4.76
CA ALA A 11 -23.30 -14.12 3.31
C ALA A 11 -22.55 -15.21 2.52
N GLY A 12 -21.82 -16.12 3.18
CA GLY A 12 -20.99 -17.13 2.51
C GLY A 12 -19.80 -16.55 1.72
N VAL A 13 -19.36 -15.34 2.08
CA VAL A 13 -18.25 -14.63 1.42
C VAL A 13 -16.93 -14.98 2.14
N PRO A 14 -15.94 -15.57 1.43
CA PRO A 14 -14.63 -15.83 2.03
C PRO A 14 -13.92 -14.53 2.41
N VAL A 15 -13.38 -14.47 3.64
CA VAL A 15 -12.65 -13.30 4.15
C VAL A 15 -11.41 -13.73 4.91
N SER A 16 -10.37 -12.88 4.89
CA SER A 16 -9.15 -13.06 5.67
C SER A 16 -8.64 -11.72 6.18
N ARG A 17 -8.09 -11.71 7.40
CA ARG A 17 -7.45 -10.53 7.99
C ARG A 17 -5.98 -10.49 7.58
N ILE A 18 -5.62 -9.50 6.78
CA ILE A 18 -4.25 -9.35 6.23
C ILE A 18 -3.29 -8.58 7.14
N GLY A 19 -3.79 -7.87 8.16
CA GLY A 19 -2.97 -7.09 9.07
C GLY A 19 -3.75 -6.00 9.78
N VAL A 20 -3.01 -4.97 10.19
CA VAL A 20 -3.54 -3.75 10.82
C VAL A 20 -2.93 -2.53 10.13
N ALA A 21 -3.61 -1.40 10.17
CA ALA A 21 -3.09 -0.13 9.68
C ALA A 21 -2.63 0.73 10.86
N GLY A 22 -1.46 1.37 10.73
CA GLY A 22 -0.91 2.30 11.71
C GLY A 22 0.59 2.53 11.52
N GLY A 23 1.12 3.55 12.19
CA GLY A 23 2.55 3.91 12.13
C GLY A 23 2.97 4.55 10.80
N ASP A 24 4.27 4.58 10.55
CA ASP A 24 4.94 5.20 9.40
C ASP A 24 5.73 4.18 8.56
N ARG A 25 5.34 2.89 8.64
CA ARG A 25 6.00 1.80 7.92
C ARG A 25 5.01 0.97 7.10
N PHE A 26 5.45 0.54 5.93
CA PHE A 26 4.78 -0.46 5.09
C PHE A 26 5.52 -1.79 5.21
N SER A 27 4.89 -2.80 5.82
CA SER A 27 5.52 -4.09 6.07
C SER A 27 4.65 -5.28 5.68
N ILE A 28 5.29 -6.28 5.07
CA ILE A 28 4.75 -7.61 4.82
C ILE A 28 5.82 -8.60 5.30
N LYS A 29 5.47 -9.40 6.31
CA LYS A 29 6.41 -10.31 6.97
C LYS A 29 7.12 -11.21 5.96
N GLY A 30 8.45 -11.16 5.97
CA GLY A 30 9.31 -11.99 5.12
C GLY A 30 9.38 -11.54 3.65
N LEU A 31 8.78 -10.40 3.30
CA LEU A 31 8.77 -9.88 1.93
C LEU A 31 9.29 -8.45 1.83
N VAL A 32 8.74 -7.52 2.62
CA VAL A 32 9.13 -6.10 2.55
C VAL A 32 8.94 -5.43 3.90
N ASP A 33 9.82 -4.48 4.23
CA ASP A 33 9.69 -3.59 5.38
C ASP A 33 10.38 -2.25 5.07
N LEU A 34 9.57 -1.24 4.74
CA LEU A 34 10.05 0.07 4.28
C LEU A 34 9.35 1.21 5.05
N PRO A 35 9.98 2.38 5.17
CA PRO A 35 9.26 3.61 5.53
C PRO A 35 8.11 3.87 4.56
N LEU A 36 6.97 4.31 5.07
CA LEU A 36 5.81 4.65 4.25
C LEU A 36 6.10 5.82 3.30
N SER A 37 6.98 6.75 3.72
CA SER A 37 7.47 7.86 2.89
C SER A 37 8.07 7.38 1.58
N ASP A 38 8.86 6.30 1.63
CA ASP A 38 9.61 5.80 0.47
C ASP A 38 8.65 5.15 -0.54
N VAL A 39 7.60 4.48 -0.03
CA VAL A 39 6.54 3.92 -0.88
C VAL A 39 5.74 5.04 -1.56
N ILE A 40 5.42 6.11 -0.81
CA ILE A 40 4.70 7.28 -1.35
C ILE A 40 5.54 7.99 -2.40
N ASP A 41 6.83 8.21 -2.12
CA ASP A 41 7.76 8.86 -3.03
C ASP A 41 7.92 8.06 -4.33
N ALA A 42 8.18 6.75 -4.21
CA ALA A 42 8.27 5.86 -5.36
C ALA A 42 6.97 5.82 -6.17
N TRP A 43 5.80 5.92 -5.55
CA TRP A 43 4.54 6.00 -6.32
C TRP A 43 4.36 7.36 -7.02
N THR A 44 4.62 8.44 -6.30
CA THR A 44 4.29 9.81 -6.73
C THR A 44 5.28 10.32 -7.76
N ASN A 45 6.57 10.06 -7.56
CA ASN A 45 7.66 10.71 -8.27
C ASN A 45 8.32 9.83 -9.32
N HIS A 46 7.93 8.56 -9.46
CA HIS A 46 8.57 7.65 -10.41
C HIS A 46 8.45 8.11 -11.86
N ILE A 47 7.25 8.53 -12.33
CA ILE A 47 7.09 9.05 -13.69
C ILE A 47 7.85 10.37 -13.89
N PRO A 48 7.70 11.40 -13.02
CA PRO A 48 8.49 12.63 -13.11
C PRO A 48 10.01 12.40 -13.14
N ALA A 49 10.53 11.49 -12.31
CA ALA A 49 11.94 11.15 -12.29
C ALA A 49 12.39 10.42 -13.57
N ALA A 50 11.56 9.50 -14.08
CA ALA A 50 11.88 8.72 -15.28
C ALA A 50 11.85 9.54 -16.58
N LEU A 51 11.00 10.58 -16.65
CA LEU A 51 10.89 11.46 -17.81
C LEU A 51 11.87 12.65 -17.76
N GLY A 52 12.61 12.83 -16.65
CA GLY A 52 13.44 13.99 -16.38
C GLY A 52 12.63 15.21 -15.96
N ALA A 53 13.24 16.09 -15.17
CA ALA A 53 12.64 17.37 -14.77
C ALA A 53 12.59 18.33 -15.97
N GLY A 54 11.57 18.17 -16.81
CA GLY A 54 11.29 19.05 -17.93
C GLY A 54 11.59 18.41 -19.27
N THR A 55 10.64 18.57 -20.19
CA THR A 55 11.00 18.77 -21.59
C THR A 55 11.89 20.02 -21.63
N ALA A 56 13.20 19.83 -21.50
CA ALA A 56 14.14 20.86 -21.91
C ALA A 56 13.87 21.11 -23.40
N GLN A 57 13.15 22.18 -23.71
CA GLN A 57 13.12 22.74 -25.03
C GLN A 57 14.45 23.47 -25.21
N ASP A 58 15.34 22.85 -25.97
CA ASP A 58 16.33 23.58 -26.76
C ASP A 58 15.64 24.26 -27.95
#